data_AF-A0A923VW83-F1
#
_entry.id   AF-A0A923VW83-F1
#
_cell.length_a   1.000
_cell.length_b   1.000
_cell.length_c   1.000
_cell.angle_alpha   90.00
_cell.angle_beta   90.00
_cell.angle_gamma   90.00
#
_symmetry.space_group_name_H-M   'P 1'
#
loop_
_entity.id
_entity.type
_entity.pdbx_description
1 polymer ?
#
loop_
_entity_poly.entity_id
_entity_poly.type
_entity_poly.pdbx_seq_one_letter_code
_entity_poly.pdbx_strand_id
1 'polypeptide(L)'
;MKIHFLKIIFFFSLLTSSQTKYKIADDEKVKNNIYVVKGNSIQKNEISDTTFVKLKDFSNDFVFEMKYATADNFLKAKVYDCAECYLRYKTVKALIKASKKFIKLGYKIKLFDCYRPLDIQKKMWEIVSNPDYVANPSKGSIHNRGGAVDLTL
;
A
#
# COMPACT_ATOMS: atom_id res chain seq x y z
N MET A 1 -43.85 53.94 -1.51
CA MET A 1 -43.77 52.97 -0.40
C MET A 1 -42.37 52.36 -0.42
N LYS A 2 -41.45 52.85 0.43
CA LYS A 2 -40.03 52.43 0.46
C LYS A 2 -39.91 51.17 1.33
N ILE A 3 -39.55 50.03 0.73
CA ILE A 3 -39.29 48.78 1.45
C ILE A 3 -37.79 48.70 1.72
N HIS A 4 -37.40 48.87 2.99
CA HIS A 4 -36.04 48.65 3.47
C HIS A 4 -35.78 47.14 3.57
N PHE A 5 -34.91 46.60 2.70
CA PHE A 5 -34.37 45.25 2.87
C PHE A 5 -33.25 45.26 3.91
N LEU A 6 -33.53 44.67 5.07
CA LEU A 6 -32.56 44.38 6.12
C LEU A 6 -31.64 43.25 5.62
N LYS A 7 -30.39 43.56 5.28
CA LYS A 7 -29.38 42.55 4.93
C LYS A 7 -28.93 41.82 6.20
N ILE A 8 -29.48 40.63 6.43
CA ILE A 8 -28.99 39.68 7.42
C ILE A 8 -27.64 39.13 6.91
N ILE A 9 -26.56 39.51 7.59
CA ILE A 9 -25.22 38.96 7.35
C ILE A 9 -25.16 37.60 8.05
N PHE A 10 -25.26 36.51 7.28
CA PHE A 10 -24.94 35.18 7.76
C PHE A 10 -23.41 35.06 7.90
N PHE A 11 -22.90 35.13 9.13
CA PHE A 11 -21.51 34.81 9.44
C PHE A 11 -21.35 33.28 9.39
N PHE A 12 -21.11 32.73 8.21
CA PHE A 12 -20.76 31.32 8.04
C PHE A 12 -19.29 31.17 8.43
N SER A 13 -19.01 30.76 9.67
CA SER A 13 -17.66 30.40 10.08
C SER A 13 -17.25 29.14 9.32
N LEU A 14 -16.45 29.32 8.26
CA LEU A 14 -15.72 28.21 7.65
C LEU A 14 -14.78 27.64 8.72
N LEU A 15 -15.13 26.48 9.29
CA LEU A 15 -14.15 25.59 9.87
C LEU A 15 -13.28 25.07 8.71
N THR A 16 -12.21 25.80 8.40
CA THR A 16 -11.16 25.28 7.53
C THR A 16 -10.46 24.14 8.27
N SER A 17 -10.80 22.90 7.94
CA SER A 17 -9.96 21.76 8.27
C SER A 17 -8.62 21.98 7.57
N SER A 18 -7.58 22.25 8.35
CA SER A 18 -6.21 22.40 7.85
C SER A 18 -5.78 21.06 7.27
N GLN A 19 -5.83 20.93 5.94
CA GLN A 19 -5.20 19.82 5.26
C GLN A 19 -3.68 20.00 5.36
N THR A 20 -3.05 19.24 6.25
CA THR A 20 -1.60 19.18 6.38
C THR A 20 -1.01 18.70 5.05
N LYS A 21 -0.29 19.57 4.35
CA LYS A 21 0.43 19.23 3.11
C LYS A 21 1.66 18.39 3.46
N TYR A 22 1.67 17.12 3.05
CA TYR A 22 2.87 16.28 3.09
C TYR A 22 3.83 16.70 1.97
N LYS A 23 5.09 17.03 2.31
CA LYS A 23 6.17 17.20 1.33
C LYS A 23 7.07 15.96 1.39
N ILE A 24 7.24 15.28 0.26
CA ILE A 24 8.26 14.24 0.09
C ILE A 24 9.53 14.95 -0.39
N ALA A 25 10.65 14.78 0.33
CA ALA A 25 11.94 15.32 -0.09
C ALA A 25 12.64 14.31 -1.03
N ASP A 26 13.32 14.83 -2.05
CA ASP A 26 13.93 14.07 -3.16
C ASP A 26 15.18 13.24 -2.79
N ASP A 27 15.53 13.14 -1.52
CA ASP A 27 16.76 12.48 -1.07
C ASP A 27 16.49 11.02 -0.66
N GLU A 28 17.28 10.08 -1.18
CA GLU A 28 17.12 8.63 -0.95
C GLU A 28 17.31 8.25 0.54
N LYS A 29 18.03 9.08 1.30
CA LYS A 29 18.12 8.98 2.77
C LYS A 29 16.85 9.44 3.49
N VAL A 30 16.03 10.30 2.87
CA VAL A 30 14.79 10.85 3.46
C VAL A 30 13.59 9.94 3.19
N LYS A 31 13.59 9.13 2.11
CA LYS A 31 12.51 8.17 1.83
C LYS A 31 12.24 7.16 2.96
N ASN A 32 13.25 6.85 3.78
CA ASN A 32 13.12 5.91 4.90
C ASN A 32 12.53 6.52 6.18
N ASN A 33 12.44 7.86 6.26
CA ASN A 33 11.97 8.57 7.44
C ASN A 33 10.89 9.57 7.03
N ILE A 34 9.62 9.24 7.27
CA ILE A 34 8.55 10.23 7.17
C ILE A 34 8.75 11.24 8.31
N TYR A 35 9.33 12.39 8.00
CA TYR A 35 9.43 13.51 8.92
C TYR A 35 8.10 14.27 8.90
N VAL A 36 7.41 14.32 10.05
CA VAL A 36 6.24 15.18 10.22
C VAL A 36 6.74 16.52 10.76
N VAL A 37 6.54 17.59 10.00
CA VAL A 37 6.82 18.95 10.46
C VAL A 37 5.62 19.43 11.26
N LYS A 38 5.79 19.63 12.58
CA LYS A 38 4.79 20.25 13.46
C LYS A 38 5.39 21.53 14.03
N GLY A 39 5.03 22.68 13.45
CA GLY A 39 5.68 23.96 13.75
C GLY A 39 7.15 23.97 13.30
N ASN A 40 8.05 24.55 14.11
CA ASN A 40 9.51 24.59 13.86
C ASN A 40 10.27 23.32 14.30
N SER A 41 9.57 22.24 14.65
CA SER A 41 10.19 21.00 15.12
C SER A 41 10.04 19.86 14.10
N ILE A 42 11.17 19.23 13.77
CA ILE A 42 11.23 18.00 12.97
C ILE A 42 11.14 16.83 13.95
N GLN A 43 10.04 16.09 13.94
CA GLN A 43 9.93 14.85 14.71
C GLN A 43 10.09 13.64 13.78
N LYS A 44 11.02 12.76 14.14
CA LYS A 44 11.22 11.46 13.50
C LYS A 44 10.06 10.56 13.89
N ASN A 45 9.06 10.41 13.02
CA ASN A 45 8.03 9.43 13.24
C ASN A 45 8.45 8.14 12.52
N GLU A 46 9.07 7.21 13.26
CA GLU A 46 9.44 5.92 12.69
C GLU A 46 8.18 5.10 12.43
N ILE A 47 7.96 4.72 11.16
CA ILE A 47 6.89 3.79 10.80
C ILE A 47 7.18 2.45 11.48
N SER A 48 6.25 1.95 12.30
CA SER A 48 6.37 0.62 12.90
C SER A 48 6.56 -0.46 11.84
N ASP A 49 7.41 -1.44 12.13
CA ASP A 49 7.62 -2.64 11.30
C ASP A 49 6.32 -3.39 10.99
N THR A 50 5.33 -3.28 11.88
CA THR A 50 4.02 -3.89 11.72
C THR A 50 3.07 -3.02 10.89
N THR A 51 3.36 -1.79 10.52
CA THR A 51 2.41 -0.99 9.73
C THR A 51 2.29 -1.54 8.31
N PHE A 52 1.07 -1.65 7.79
CA PHE A 52 0.86 -1.92 6.36
C PHE A 52 1.07 -0.64 5.56
N VAL A 53 1.90 -0.73 4.52
CA VAL A 53 2.21 0.39 3.63
C VAL A 53 2.19 -0.07 2.17
N LYS A 54 1.97 0.86 1.22
CA LYS A 54 2.05 0.55 -0.21
C LYS A 54 3.50 0.55 -0.64
N LEU A 55 3.95 -0.48 -1.35
CA LEU A 55 5.34 -0.58 -1.79
C LEU A 55 5.77 0.57 -2.71
N LYS A 56 4.86 0.99 -3.61
CA LYS A 56 5.12 2.06 -4.59
C LYS A 56 5.47 3.41 -3.96
N ASP A 57 5.06 3.65 -2.71
CA ASP A 57 5.35 4.90 -2.01
C ASP A 57 6.84 4.98 -1.59
N PHE A 58 7.57 3.85 -1.61
CA PHE A 58 8.96 3.75 -1.15
C PHE A 58 9.97 3.51 -2.27
N SER A 59 9.56 2.93 -3.41
CA SER A 59 10.45 2.67 -4.55
C SER A 59 9.68 2.47 -5.85
N ASN A 60 10.25 3.01 -6.94
CA ASN A 60 9.77 2.85 -8.31
C ASN A 60 10.55 1.76 -9.08
N ASP A 61 11.33 0.94 -8.38
CA ASP A 61 12.23 -0.05 -8.99
C ASP A 61 11.54 -1.39 -9.29
N PHE A 62 10.27 -1.51 -8.92
CA PHE A 62 9.46 -2.72 -9.05
C PHE A 62 8.52 -2.64 -10.24
N VAL A 63 8.31 -3.78 -10.89
CA VAL A 63 7.25 -3.97 -11.88
C VAL A 63 6.07 -4.66 -11.20
N PHE A 64 4.85 -4.16 -11.41
CA PHE A 64 3.64 -4.72 -10.81
C PHE A 64 2.79 -5.39 -11.88
N GLU A 65 2.60 -6.70 -11.75
CA GLU A 65 1.72 -7.51 -12.60
C GLU A 65 0.77 -8.31 -11.70
N MET A 66 -0.07 -7.58 -10.95
CA MET A 66 -0.91 -8.15 -9.88
C MET A 66 -1.93 -9.16 -10.44
N LYS A 67 -1.54 -10.44 -10.48
CA LYS A 67 -2.24 -11.50 -11.22
C LYS A 67 -3.70 -11.68 -10.78
N TYR A 68 -3.96 -11.52 -9.49
CA TYR A 68 -5.29 -11.69 -8.91
C TYR A 68 -6.22 -10.47 -9.08
N ALA A 69 -5.71 -9.35 -9.60
CA ALA A 69 -6.53 -8.21 -10.04
C ALA A 69 -7.03 -8.35 -11.49
N THR A 70 -6.70 -9.46 -12.16
CA THR A 70 -7.18 -9.84 -13.50
C THR A 70 -7.62 -11.30 -13.50
N ALA A 71 -8.16 -11.80 -14.61
CA ALA A 71 -8.46 -13.23 -14.79
C ALA A 71 -7.26 -14.06 -15.29
N ASP A 72 -6.13 -13.42 -15.61
CA ASP A 72 -4.89 -14.10 -16.02
C ASP A 72 -4.18 -14.68 -14.78
N ASN A 73 -4.75 -15.74 -14.22
CA ASN A 73 -4.16 -16.51 -13.14
C ASN A 73 -4.75 -17.93 -13.13
N PHE A 74 -4.25 -18.81 -12.26
CA PHE A 74 -4.69 -20.21 -12.24
C PHE A 74 -6.14 -20.39 -11.77
N LEU A 75 -6.71 -19.42 -11.05
CA LEU A 75 -8.13 -19.44 -10.64
C LEU A 75 -9.06 -19.10 -11.82
N LYS A 76 -8.52 -18.58 -12.93
CA LYS A 76 -9.27 -18.06 -14.09
C LYS A 76 -10.34 -17.01 -13.69
N ALA A 77 -10.11 -16.31 -12.59
CA ALA A 77 -11.04 -15.34 -12.02
C ALA A 77 -10.28 -14.14 -11.45
N LYS A 78 -10.88 -12.94 -11.57
CA LYS A 78 -10.45 -11.74 -10.86
C LYS A 78 -11.00 -11.79 -9.43
N VAL A 79 -10.11 -11.73 -8.44
CA VAL A 79 -10.51 -11.79 -7.02
C VAL A 79 -10.14 -10.54 -6.23
N TYR A 80 -9.20 -9.71 -6.70
CA TYR A 80 -8.91 -8.40 -6.12
C TYR A 80 -9.64 -7.27 -6.86
N ASP A 81 -10.11 -6.28 -6.11
CA ASP A 81 -10.76 -5.10 -6.70
C ASP A 81 -9.76 -4.12 -7.33
N CYS A 82 -8.54 -4.03 -6.76
CA CYS A 82 -7.46 -3.16 -7.22
C CYS A 82 -6.11 -3.89 -7.30
N ALA A 83 -5.20 -3.34 -8.12
CA ALA A 83 -3.86 -3.87 -8.36
C ALA A 83 -2.80 -3.19 -7.48
N GLU A 84 -3.05 -3.11 -6.17
CA GLU A 84 -2.12 -2.48 -5.22
C GLU A 84 -1.32 -3.52 -4.42
N CYS A 85 -0.03 -3.27 -4.23
CA CYS A 85 0.83 -4.11 -3.40
C CYS A 85 1.03 -3.48 -2.02
N TYR A 86 0.29 -3.97 -1.04
CA TYR A 86 0.49 -3.65 0.37
C TYR A 86 1.34 -4.71 1.05
N LEU A 87 2.21 -4.28 1.96
CA LEU A 87 3.08 -5.15 2.75
C LEU A 87 3.29 -4.55 4.14
N ARG A 88 3.71 -5.37 5.10
CA ARG A 88 4.23 -4.84 6.37
C ARG A 88 5.52 -4.07 6.09
N TYR A 89 5.75 -2.97 6.80
CA TYR A 89 6.91 -2.10 6.57
C TYR A 89 8.24 -2.86 6.70
N LYS A 90 8.32 -3.82 7.63
CA LYS A 90 9.48 -4.73 7.73
C LYS A 90 9.76 -5.48 6.43
N THR A 91 8.73 -5.99 5.77
CA THR A 91 8.82 -6.70 4.48
C THR A 91 9.24 -5.74 3.37
N VAL A 92 8.69 -4.52 3.33
CA VAL A 92 9.09 -3.48 2.36
C VAL A 92 10.57 -3.18 2.44
N LYS A 93 11.11 -2.96 3.65
CA LYS A 93 12.55 -2.73 3.86
C LYS A 93 13.41 -3.88 3.32
N ALA A 94 13.00 -5.12 3.59
CA ALA A 94 13.72 -6.30 3.11
C ALA A 94 13.66 -6.42 1.57
N LEU A 95 12.49 -6.16 0.98
CA LEU A 95 12.28 -6.26 -0.46
C LEU A 95 13.05 -5.17 -1.24
N ILE A 96 13.10 -3.94 -0.74
CA ILE A 96 13.93 -2.86 -1.30
C ILE A 96 15.42 -3.26 -1.26
N LYS A 97 15.89 -3.84 -0.15
CA LYS A 97 17.27 -4.31 -0.04
C LYS A 97 17.58 -5.42 -1.06
N ALA A 98 16.64 -6.32 -1.31
CA ALA A 98 16.77 -7.35 -2.35
C ALA A 98 16.78 -6.73 -3.76
N SER A 99 15.85 -5.82 -4.06
CA SER A 99 15.77 -5.11 -5.34
C SER A 99 17.10 -4.42 -5.69
N LYS A 100 17.71 -3.71 -4.72
CA LYS A 100 19.03 -3.08 -4.90
C LYS A 100 20.15 -4.06 -5.28
N LYS A 101 20.07 -5.33 -4.87
CA LYS A 101 21.03 -6.36 -5.27
C LYS A 101 20.76 -6.84 -6.70
N PHE A 102 19.51 -7.10 -7.04
CA PHE A 102 19.13 -7.57 -8.38
C PHE A 102 19.37 -6.52 -9.47
N ILE A 103 19.15 -5.24 -9.18
CA ILE A 103 19.45 -4.14 -10.12
C ILE A 103 20.92 -4.11 -10.50
N LYS A 104 21.83 -4.35 -9.53
CA LYS A 104 23.28 -4.43 -9.81
C LYS A 104 23.65 -5.59 -10.74
N LEU A 105 22.79 -6.60 -10.83
CA LEU A 105 22.93 -7.74 -11.72
C LEU A 105 22.17 -7.55 -13.05
N GLY A 106 21.52 -6.41 -13.27
CA GLY A 106 20.75 -6.11 -14.48
C GLY A 106 19.28 -6.57 -14.45
N TYR A 107 18.76 -7.00 -13.30
CA TYR A 107 17.37 -7.49 -13.14
C TYR A 107 16.46 -6.51 -12.41
N LYS A 108 15.14 -6.62 -12.62
CA LYS A 108 14.12 -5.87 -11.86
C LYS A 108 13.08 -6.84 -11.30
N ILE A 109 12.83 -6.75 -9.99
CA ILE A 109 11.78 -7.58 -9.38
C ILE A 109 10.42 -7.20 -9.98
N LYS A 110 9.74 -8.21 -10.54
CA LYS A 110 8.34 -8.15 -10.94
C LYS A 110 7.48 -8.89 -9.91
N LEU A 111 6.42 -8.25 -9.43
CA LEU A 111 5.52 -8.76 -8.39
C LEU A 111 4.19 -9.24 -8.97
N PHE A 112 3.73 -10.39 -8.49
CA PHE A 112 2.46 -11.01 -8.85
C PHE A 112 1.42 -10.98 -7.73
N ASP A 113 1.86 -11.09 -6.48
CA ASP A 113 1.01 -10.98 -5.29
C ASP A 113 1.76 -10.42 -4.07
N CYS A 114 1.03 -9.79 -3.17
CA CYS A 114 1.54 -9.17 -1.94
C CYS A 114 0.60 -9.51 -0.76
N TYR A 115 0.12 -8.51 -0.01
CA TYR A 115 -0.91 -8.74 1.00
C TYR A 115 -2.20 -9.28 0.36
N ARG A 116 -2.65 -10.43 0.87
CA ARG A 116 -3.91 -11.06 0.52
C ARG A 116 -4.84 -11.02 1.71
N PRO A 117 -5.94 -10.23 1.68
CA PRO A 117 -6.95 -10.29 2.73
C PRO A 117 -7.49 -11.72 2.98
N LEU A 118 -7.92 -12.02 4.22
CA LEU A 118 -8.33 -13.38 4.59
C LEU A 118 -9.63 -13.82 3.88
N ASP A 119 -10.54 -12.90 3.64
CA ASP A 119 -11.73 -13.10 2.81
C ASP A 119 -11.36 -13.47 1.36
N ILE A 120 -10.31 -12.85 0.79
CA ILE A 120 -9.83 -13.29 -0.52
C ILE A 120 -9.21 -14.68 -0.45
N GLN A 121 -8.46 -15.02 0.61
CA GLN A 121 -7.94 -16.38 0.80
C GLN A 121 -9.09 -17.41 0.86
N LYS A 122 -10.20 -17.10 1.53
CA LYS A 122 -11.41 -17.94 1.56
C LYS A 122 -12.03 -18.07 0.18
N LYS A 123 -12.20 -16.96 -0.55
CA LYS A 123 -12.71 -16.95 -1.92
C LYS A 123 -11.84 -17.78 -2.87
N MET A 124 -10.51 -17.66 -2.77
CA MET A 124 -9.58 -18.50 -3.55
C MET A 124 -9.75 -19.98 -3.21
N TRP A 125 -9.93 -20.31 -1.93
CA TRP A 125 -10.15 -21.69 -1.47
C TRP A 125 -11.48 -22.27 -1.96
N GLU A 126 -12.54 -21.47 -2.03
CA GLU A 126 -13.83 -21.86 -2.62
C GLU A 126 -13.70 -22.20 -4.11
N ILE A 127 -12.84 -21.49 -4.85
CA ILE A 127 -12.58 -21.78 -6.28
C ILE A 127 -11.65 -22.98 -6.43
N VAL A 128 -10.58 -23.05 -5.63
CA VAL A 128 -9.58 -24.14 -5.65
C VAL A 128 -9.27 -24.58 -4.22
N SER A 129 -9.95 -25.63 -3.77
CA SER A 129 -9.73 -26.26 -2.45
C SER A 129 -8.56 -27.24 -2.44
N ASN A 130 -7.41 -26.86 -3.01
CA ASN A 130 -6.20 -27.67 -3.00
C ASN A 130 -5.09 -26.97 -2.17
N PRO A 131 -4.65 -27.55 -1.03
CA PRO A 131 -3.64 -26.96 -0.16
C PRO A 131 -2.26 -26.78 -0.78
N ASP A 132 -1.96 -27.48 -1.88
CA ASP A 132 -0.69 -27.32 -2.61
C ASP A 132 -0.61 -25.97 -3.35
N TYR A 133 -1.77 -25.39 -3.70
CA TYR A 133 -1.87 -24.12 -4.44
C TYR A 133 -2.43 -22.98 -3.58
N VAL A 134 -3.36 -23.28 -2.68
CA VAL A 134 -4.08 -22.28 -1.88
C VAL A 134 -4.02 -22.71 -0.43
N ALA A 135 -3.37 -21.95 0.45
CA ALA A 135 -3.32 -22.28 1.87
C ALA A 135 -4.73 -22.41 2.49
N ASN A 136 -4.93 -23.42 3.35
CA ASN A 136 -6.21 -23.60 4.03
C ASN A 136 -6.54 -22.36 4.89
N PRO A 137 -7.69 -21.70 4.67
CA PRO A 137 -8.01 -20.41 5.30
C PRO A 137 -8.17 -20.49 6.83
N SER A 138 -8.40 -21.68 7.41
CA SER A 138 -8.45 -21.87 8.87
C SER A 138 -7.10 -21.59 9.55
N LYS A 139 -5.98 -21.78 8.84
CA LYS A 139 -4.62 -21.50 9.32
C LYS A 139 -4.12 -20.12 8.85
N GLY A 140 -4.71 -19.60 7.78
CA GLY A 140 -4.24 -18.41 7.07
C GLY A 140 -2.90 -18.64 6.37
N SER A 141 -2.36 -17.57 5.79
CA SER A 141 -1.09 -17.58 5.02
C SER A 141 -0.18 -16.42 5.42
N ILE A 142 1.09 -16.49 5.00
CA ILE A 142 2.04 -15.38 5.21
C ILE A 142 1.62 -14.14 4.41
N HIS A 143 0.97 -14.33 3.24
CA HIS A 143 0.34 -13.25 2.49
C HIS A 143 -0.74 -12.54 3.32
N ASN A 144 -1.56 -13.26 4.09
CA ASN A 144 -2.55 -12.63 4.99
C ASN A 144 -1.92 -11.78 6.09
N ARG A 145 -0.63 -11.99 6.39
CA ARG A 145 0.11 -11.22 7.40
C ARG A 145 0.92 -10.07 6.80
N GLY A 146 0.94 -9.92 5.46
CA GLY A 146 1.77 -8.93 4.75
C GLY A 146 3.25 -9.25 4.76
N GLY A 147 3.60 -10.52 4.96
CA GLY A 147 4.97 -11.00 5.12
C GLY A 147 5.58 -11.68 3.90
N ALA A 148 4.81 -11.85 2.82
CA ALA A 148 5.21 -12.61 1.63
C ALA A 148 4.85 -11.84 0.35
N VAL A 149 5.58 -12.20 -0.71
CA VAL A 149 5.36 -11.74 -2.09
C VAL A 149 5.57 -12.91 -3.04
N ASP A 150 4.79 -12.94 -4.11
CA ASP A 150 5.05 -13.80 -5.27
C ASP A 150 5.75 -12.95 -6.34
N LEU A 151 6.88 -13.42 -6.88
CA LEU A 151 7.72 -12.59 -7.75
C LEU A 151 8.49 -13.37 -8.81
N THR A 152 9.04 -12.60 -9.76
CA THR A 152 10.08 -13.00 -10.70
C THR A 152 11.07 -11.83 -10.91
N LEU A 153 12.06 -11.98 -11.79
CA LEU A 153 13.15 -11.02 -12.06
C LEU A 153 13.13 -10.43 -13.48
#